data_AF-A0A8T3RBN2-F1
#
_entry.id   AF-A0A8T3RBN2-F1
#
_cell.length_a   1.000
_cell.length_b   1.000
_cell.length_c   1.000
_cell.angle_alpha   90.00
_cell.angle_beta   90.00
_cell.angle_gamma   90.00
#
_symmetry.space_group_name_H-M   'P 1'
#
loop_
_entity.id
_entity.type
_entity.pdbx_description
1 polymer ?
#
loop_
_entity_poly.entity_id
_entity_poly.type
_entity_poly.pdbx_seq_one_letter_code
_entity_poly.pdbx_strand_id
1 'polypeptide(L)'
;MSLPGASPSAGGFRMPAEWAPHKATWMSWPHKRESWPGRFAAIEPIIVKMVKALVGSETVRINVLDESHERHVRSLCAEISGAIEFHRFPTNDAWCRDHGAVFVTRPGGDKLAAIDFEYNAWGEKYPPYDLDNAIPARMAEALAVPCYKADFILEGGSI
;
A
#
# COMPACT_ATOMS: atom_id res chain seq x y z
N MET A 1 17.44 1.17 2.02
CA MET A 1 18.42 2.05 1.32
C MET A 1 17.81 2.42 -0.03
N SER A 2 17.59 3.70 -0.30
CA SER A 2 17.07 4.19 -1.59
C SER A 2 18.15 4.08 -2.66
N LEU A 3 17.78 3.66 -3.87
CA LEU A 3 18.67 3.47 -5.02
C LEU A 3 18.25 4.39 -6.18
N PRO A 4 18.51 5.71 -6.11
CA PRO A 4 18.14 6.66 -7.16
C PRO A 4 18.95 6.41 -8.44
N GLY A 5 18.28 6.46 -9.60
CA GLY A 5 18.91 6.27 -10.92
C GLY A 5 19.31 4.83 -11.24
N ALA A 6 19.13 3.88 -10.32
CA ALA A 6 19.35 2.47 -10.56
C ALA A 6 18.09 1.81 -11.14
N SER A 7 18.25 0.99 -12.17
CA SER A 7 17.14 0.25 -12.76
C SER A 7 16.93 -1.10 -12.06
N PRO A 8 15.72 -1.42 -11.58
CA PRO A 8 15.42 -2.75 -11.05
C PRO A 8 15.75 -3.89 -12.03
N SER A 9 15.51 -3.67 -13.33
CA SER A 9 15.73 -4.69 -14.36
C SER A 9 17.22 -5.03 -14.54
N ALA A 10 18.11 -4.04 -14.42
CA ALA A 10 19.56 -4.27 -14.39
C ALA A 10 19.99 -5.14 -13.21
N GLY A 11 19.23 -5.09 -12.09
CA GLY A 11 19.38 -5.97 -10.94
C GLY A 11 18.69 -7.34 -11.08
N GLY A 12 18.12 -7.65 -12.25
CA GLY A 12 17.39 -8.90 -12.54
C GLY A 12 15.99 -8.98 -11.95
N PHE A 13 15.43 -7.85 -11.49
CA PHE A 13 14.07 -7.80 -10.94
C PHE A 13 13.02 -7.63 -12.03
N ARG A 14 11.83 -8.19 -11.80
CA ARG A 14 10.63 -7.99 -12.62
C ARG A 14 9.38 -7.95 -11.73
N MET A 15 8.36 -7.24 -12.18
CA MET A 15 7.04 -7.26 -11.53
C MET A 15 6.40 -8.63 -11.78
N PRO A 16 6.10 -9.43 -10.74
CA PRO A 16 5.31 -10.64 -10.92
C PRO A 16 3.87 -10.28 -11.30
N ALA A 17 3.20 -11.16 -12.03
CA ALA A 17 1.77 -11.02 -12.27
C ALA A 17 0.99 -11.14 -10.94
N GLU A 18 -0.16 -10.48 -10.84
CA GLU A 18 -0.96 -10.44 -9.60
C GLU A 18 -1.54 -11.81 -9.18
N TRP A 19 -1.54 -12.81 -10.06
CA TRP A 19 -1.92 -14.19 -9.70
C TRP A 19 -0.74 -15.03 -9.18
N ALA A 20 0.48 -14.47 -9.11
CA ALA A 20 1.60 -15.14 -8.49
C ALA A 20 1.38 -15.30 -6.97
N PRO A 21 2.05 -16.25 -6.29
CA PRO A 21 1.90 -16.39 -4.86
C PRO A 21 2.26 -15.11 -4.09
N HIS A 22 1.39 -14.73 -3.16
CA HIS A 22 1.57 -13.55 -2.33
C HIS A 22 1.95 -13.92 -0.90
N LYS A 23 2.66 -13.01 -0.23
CA LYS A 23 2.91 -13.07 1.21
C LYS A 23 1.91 -12.23 2.00
N ALA A 24 1.46 -11.13 1.42
CA ALA A 24 0.54 -10.20 2.04
C ALA A 24 -0.09 -9.26 1.02
N THR A 25 -1.27 -8.75 1.35
CA THR A 25 -1.91 -7.60 0.69
C THR A 25 -1.78 -6.35 1.57
N TRP A 26 -1.37 -5.24 0.96
CA TRP A 26 -1.33 -3.94 1.62
C TRP A 26 -2.58 -3.11 1.31
N MET A 27 -3.07 -2.39 2.32
CA MET A 27 -4.22 -1.49 2.22
C MET A 27 -3.93 -0.19 2.96
N SER A 28 -4.52 0.91 2.52
CA SER A 28 -4.54 2.17 3.26
C SER A 28 -5.95 2.42 3.77
N TRP A 29 -6.12 2.56 5.08
CA TRP A 29 -7.47 2.62 5.65
C TRP A 29 -8.14 3.98 5.34
N PRO A 30 -9.40 3.97 4.86
CA PRO A 30 -10.11 5.19 4.50
C PRO A 30 -10.39 6.06 5.72
N HIS A 31 -10.12 7.35 5.59
CA HIS A 31 -10.34 8.34 6.65
C HIS A 31 -10.76 9.72 6.12
N LYS A 32 -10.40 10.05 4.86
CA LYS A 32 -10.77 11.30 4.17
C LYS A 32 -12.23 11.26 3.70
N ARG A 33 -13.13 11.94 4.41
CA ARG A 33 -14.57 11.92 4.11
C ARG A 33 -14.92 12.53 2.76
N GLU A 34 -14.11 13.48 2.30
CA GLU A 34 -14.26 14.21 1.04
C GLU A 34 -14.16 13.28 -0.18
N SER A 35 -13.45 12.15 -0.05
CA SER A 35 -13.37 11.12 -1.09
C SER A 35 -14.68 10.32 -1.23
N TRP A 36 -15.57 10.36 -0.22
CA TRP A 36 -16.87 9.69 -0.21
C TRP A 36 -18.00 10.60 0.33
N PRO A 37 -18.34 11.68 -0.39
CA PRO A 37 -19.25 12.71 0.08
C PRO A 37 -20.63 12.12 0.43
N GLY A 38 -21.05 12.28 1.69
CA GLY A 38 -22.32 11.76 2.20
C GLY A 38 -22.41 10.24 2.33
N ARG A 39 -21.33 9.49 2.07
CA ARG A 39 -21.35 8.01 2.03
C ARG A 39 -20.27 7.34 2.86
N PHE A 40 -19.39 8.09 3.52
CA PHE A 40 -18.27 7.57 4.30
C PHE A 40 -18.65 6.47 5.31
N ALA A 41 -19.79 6.61 6.00
CA ALA A 41 -20.24 5.62 6.99
C ALA A 41 -20.44 4.20 6.42
N ALA A 42 -20.66 4.08 5.10
CA ALA A 42 -20.79 2.79 4.44
C ALA A 42 -19.45 2.18 4.02
N ILE A 43 -18.35 2.95 4.02
CA ILE A 43 -17.05 2.54 3.48
C ILE A 43 -16.34 1.58 4.44
N GLU A 44 -16.19 1.93 5.72
CA GLU A 44 -15.49 1.07 6.67
C GLU A 44 -16.09 -0.34 6.76
N PRO A 45 -17.44 -0.54 6.83
CA PRO A 45 -18.03 -1.87 6.78
C PRO A 45 -17.69 -2.66 5.50
N ILE A 46 -17.50 -2.00 4.36
CA ILE A 46 -17.10 -2.65 3.10
C ILE A 46 -15.62 -3.06 3.18
N ILE A 47 -14.75 -2.19 3.67
CA ILE A 47 -13.33 -2.49 3.83
C ILE A 47 -13.12 -3.63 4.84
N VAL A 48 -13.86 -3.67 5.94
CA VAL A 48 -13.85 -4.81 6.90
C VAL A 48 -14.19 -6.13 6.21
N LYS A 49 -15.17 -6.15 5.29
CA LYS A 49 -15.49 -7.36 4.50
C LYS A 49 -14.33 -7.77 3.58
N MET A 50 -13.64 -6.79 2.98
CA MET A 50 -12.46 -7.05 2.16
C MET A 50 -11.32 -7.64 2.98
N VAL A 51 -11.00 -7.06 4.15
CA VAL A 51 -10.01 -7.61 5.08
C VAL A 51 -10.37 -9.03 5.47
N LYS A 52 -11.63 -9.29 5.84
CA LYS A 52 -12.11 -10.62 6.22
C LYS A 52 -11.92 -11.64 5.09
N ALA A 53 -12.10 -11.24 3.83
CA ALA A 53 -11.89 -12.12 2.68
C ALA A 53 -10.40 -12.42 2.45
N LEU A 54 -9.53 -11.43 2.60
CA LEU A 54 -8.09 -11.55 2.36
C LEU A 54 -7.35 -12.35 3.44
N VAL A 55 -7.72 -12.19 4.71
CA VAL A 55 -7.01 -12.87 5.82
C VAL A 55 -7.11 -14.40 5.77
N GLY A 56 -8.05 -14.94 4.98
CA GLY A 56 -8.17 -16.38 4.75
C GLY A 56 -7.05 -16.96 3.87
N SER A 57 -6.35 -16.11 3.11
CA SER A 57 -5.28 -16.52 2.20
C SER A 57 -3.90 -16.00 2.59
N GLU A 58 -3.81 -14.81 3.20
CA GLU A 58 -2.53 -14.14 3.43
C GLU A 58 -2.60 -13.09 4.54
N THR A 59 -1.44 -12.55 4.93
CA THR A 59 -1.38 -11.41 5.86
C THR A 59 -2.00 -10.17 5.22
N VAL A 60 -2.81 -9.43 5.97
CA VAL A 60 -3.29 -8.10 5.56
C VAL A 60 -2.50 -7.03 6.31
N ARG A 61 -1.78 -6.17 5.56
CA ARG A 61 -1.04 -5.03 6.11
C ARG A 61 -1.83 -3.75 5.91
N ILE A 62 -2.12 -3.03 6.99
CA ILE A 62 -3.00 -1.86 6.96
C ILE A 62 -2.24 -0.61 7.39
N ASN A 63 -2.13 0.37 6.49
CA ASN A 63 -1.66 1.70 6.80
C ASN A 63 -2.76 2.47 7.55
N VAL A 64 -2.39 3.03 8.71
CA VAL A 64 -3.24 3.85 9.57
C VAL A 64 -2.51 5.16 9.93
N LEU A 65 -3.28 6.21 10.20
CA LEU A 65 -2.75 7.53 10.54
C LEU A 65 -1.86 7.54 11.78
N ASP A 66 -2.36 7.00 12.89
CA ASP A 66 -1.73 7.07 14.19
C ASP A 66 -2.25 5.95 15.12
N GLU A 67 -1.86 5.98 16.39
CA GLU A 67 -2.29 5.00 17.39
C GLU A 67 -3.79 5.02 17.65
N SER A 68 -4.43 6.20 17.63
CA SER A 68 -5.87 6.30 17.86
C SER A 68 -6.66 5.71 16.70
N HIS A 69 -6.23 6.00 15.48
CA HIS A 69 -6.79 5.40 14.28
C HIS A 69 -6.54 3.88 14.28
N GLU A 70 -5.35 3.41 14.66
CA GLU A 70 -5.06 1.99 14.80
C GLU A 70 -6.03 1.30 15.76
N ARG A 71 -6.29 1.88 16.94
CA ARG A 71 -7.26 1.32 17.90
C ARG A 71 -8.66 1.24 17.32
N HIS A 72 -9.10 2.27 16.60
CA HIS A 72 -10.40 2.28 15.91
C HIS A 72 -10.48 1.15 14.89
N VAL A 73 -9.54 1.06 13.95
CA VAL A 73 -9.53 0.03 12.90
C VAL A 73 -9.43 -1.38 13.49
N ARG A 74 -8.60 -1.55 14.52
CA ARG A 74 -8.49 -2.81 15.26
C ARG A 74 -9.82 -3.22 15.91
N SER A 75 -10.58 -2.27 16.45
CA SER A 75 -11.92 -2.54 17.01
C SER A 75 -12.91 -3.01 15.95
N LEU A 76 -12.86 -2.42 14.74
CA LEU A 76 -13.72 -2.82 13.62
C LEU A 76 -13.39 -4.22 13.09
N CYS A 77 -12.13 -4.63 13.21
CA CYS A 77 -11.63 -5.93 12.77
C CYS A 77 -11.54 -6.97 13.89
N ALA A 78 -12.04 -6.70 15.10
CA ALA A 78 -11.82 -7.53 16.28
C ALA A 78 -12.32 -8.99 16.12
N GLU A 79 -13.40 -9.19 15.37
CA GLU A 79 -14.00 -10.51 15.11
C GLU A 79 -13.33 -11.27 13.94
N ILE A 80 -12.35 -10.67 13.27
CA ILE A 80 -11.63 -11.29 12.16
C ILE A 80 -10.47 -12.11 12.73
N SER A 81 -10.56 -13.44 12.62
CA SER A 81 -9.44 -14.33 12.90
C SER A 81 -8.50 -14.40 11.68
N GLY A 82 -7.25 -14.01 11.86
CA GLY A 82 -6.23 -14.04 10.80
C GLY A 82 -5.07 -13.09 11.07
N ALA A 83 -4.09 -13.06 10.17
CA ALA A 83 -2.91 -12.21 10.30
C ALA A 83 -3.21 -10.80 9.78
N ILE A 84 -3.40 -9.85 10.70
CA ILE A 84 -3.53 -8.42 10.38
C ILE A 84 -2.37 -7.67 11.05
N GLU A 85 -1.56 -7.00 10.24
CA GLU A 85 -0.44 -6.17 10.67
C GLU A 85 -0.77 -4.70 10.43
N PHE A 86 -0.61 -3.86 11.46
CA PHE A 86 -0.89 -2.43 11.36
C PHE A 86 0.42 -1.65 11.24
N HIS A 87 0.44 -0.68 10.33
CA HIS A 87 1.55 0.24 10.14
C HIS A 87 1.06 1.68 10.29
N ARG A 88 1.69 2.45 11.19
CA ARG A 88 1.36 3.88 11.41
C ARG A 88 1.99 4.74 10.32
N PHE A 89 1.54 4.53 9.09
CA PHE A 89 1.95 5.26 7.90
C PHE A 89 0.77 6.15 7.50
N PRO A 90 0.72 7.42 7.97
CA PRO A 90 -0.29 8.36 7.54
C PRO A 90 -0.34 8.47 6.02
N THR A 91 -1.56 8.55 5.49
CA THR A 91 -1.89 8.73 4.06
C THR A 91 -2.80 9.95 3.91
N ASN A 92 -2.92 10.51 2.71
CA ASN A 92 -3.94 11.50 2.38
C ASN A 92 -5.24 10.81 1.90
N ASP A 93 -5.16 9.64 1.25
CA ASP A 93 -6.32 8.87 0.81
C ASP A 93 -6.11 7.34 0.96
N ALA A 94 -7.07 6.52 0.51
CA ALA A 94 -7.09 5.06 0.73
C ALA A 94 -6.53 4.23 -0.45
N TRP A 95 -6.12 4.87 -1.55
CA TRP A 95 -5.87 4.21 -2.83
C TRP A 95 -4.49 3.56 -2.92
N CYS A 96 -4.22 2.62 -2.02
CA CYS A 96 -2.94 1.91 -1.89
C CYS A 96 -2.47 1.19 -3.16
N ARG A 97 -3.39 0.89 -4.09
CA ARG A 97 -3.05 0.38 -5.43
C ARG A 97 -2.23 1.39 -6.23
N ASP A 98 -2.54 2.68 -6.11
CA ASP A 98 -1.98 3.74 -6.94
C ASP A 98 -0.76 4.38 -6.28
N HIS A 99 -0.85 4.65 -4.97
CA HIS A 99 0.25 5.29 -4.22
C HIS A 99 1.18 4.30 -3.52
N GLY A 100 0.84 3.01 -3.45
CA GLY A 100 1.64 2.00 -2.78
C GLY A 100 2.87 1.58 -3.57
N ALA A 101 3.83 0.94 -2.90
CA ALA A 101 4.99 0.37 -3.57
C ALA A 101 4.57 -0.68 -4.62
N VAL A 102 5.14 -0.58 -5.82
CA VAL A 102 5.12 -1.69 -6.78
C VAL A 102 6.26 -2.63 -6.44
N PHE A 103 5.93 -3.84 -5.99
CA PHE A 103 6.93 -4.82 -5.62
C PHE A 103 7.43 -5.62 -6.82
N VAL A 104 8.73 -5.83 -6.88
CA VAL A 104 9.40 -6.61 -7.91
C VAL A 104 10.26 -7.70 -7.29
N THR A 105 10.40 -8.81 -8.01
CA THR A 105 11.15 -9.99 -7.54
C THR A 105 12.15 -10.48 -8.58
N ARG A 106 13.16 -11.23 -8.12
CA ARG A 106 14.06 -11.99 -8.98
C ARG A 106 13.43 -13.32 -9.42
N PRO A 107 13.94 -13.97 -10.49
CA PRO A 107 13.54 -15.34 -10.79
C PRO A 107 13.69 -16.24 -9.56
N GLY A 108 12.64 -16.98 -9.20
CA GLY A 108 12.59 -17.81 -8.00
C GLY A 108 11.89 -17.15 -6.79
N GLY A 109 11.62 -15.84 -6.83
CA GLY A 109 10.82 -15.14 -5.82
C GLY A 109 11.50 -14.94 -4.46
N ASP A 110 12.81 -15.21 -4.37
CA ASP A 110 13.60 -15.19 -3.13
C ASP A 110 13.99 -13.77 -2.68
N LYS A 111 14.14 -12.84 -3.64
CA LYS A 111 14.48 -11.44 -3.38
C LYS A 111 13.35 -10.51 -3.77
N LEU A 112 12.95 -9.68 -2.82
CA LEU A 112 11.95 -8.63 -2.97
C LEU A 112 12.64 -7.26 -3.01
N ALA A 113 12.15 -6.37 -3.86
CA ALA A 113 12.45 -4.95 -3.81
C ALA A 113 11.17 -4.15 -4.10
N ALA A 114 11.13 -2.91 -3.63
CA ALA A 114 10.07 -1.96 -3.93
C ALA A 114 10.50 -1.01 -5.04
N ILE A 115 9.54 -0.58 -5.84
CA ILE A 115 9.65 0.59 -6.71
C ILE A 115 8.77 1.69 -6.12
N ASP A 116 9.37 2.87 -6.00
CA ASP A 116 8.77 4.11 -5.53
C ASP A 116 8.61 5.02 -6.75
N PHE A 117 7.41 5.01 -7.33
CA PHE A 117 7.01 5.94 -8.39
C PHE A 117 6.49 7.22 -7.75
N GLU A 118 6.71 8.36 -8.42
CA GLU A 118 6.10 9.60 -7.97
C GLU A 118 4.57 9.51 -8.14
N TYR A 119 3.84 10.01 -7.15
CA TYR A 119 2.39 10.09 -7.13
C TYR A 119 1.97 11.54 -6.98
N ASN A 120 0.97 11.95 -7.78
CA ASN A 120 0.44 13.33 -7.75
C ASN A 120 -1.09 13.40 -7.68
N ALA A 121 -1.76 12.38 -7.15
CA ALA A 121 -3.23 12.31 -7.10
C ALA A 121 -3.91 12.44 -8.48
N TRP A 122 -3.49 11.60 -9.41
CA TRP A 122 -4.05 11.43 -10.76
C TRP A 122 -4.11 12.74 -11.56
N GLY A 123 -2.98 13.45 -11.59
CA GLY A 123 -2.85 14.75 -12.26
C GLY A 123 -3.24 15.94 -11.38
N GLU A 124 -2.77 15.94 -10.13
CA GLU A 124 -2.93 17.04 -9.15
C GLU A 124 -4.39 17.38 -8.81
N LYS A 125 -5.30 16.42 -8.99
CA LYS A 125 -6.75 16.65 -8.78
C LYS A 125 -7.12 16.75 -7.31
N TYR A 126 -6.41 16.06 -6.43
CA TYR A 126 -6.76 15.95 -5.01
C TYR A 126 -5.59 16.26 -4.07
N PRO A 127 -5.01 17.48 -4.11
CA PRO A 127 -4.02 17.88 -3.13
C PRO A 127 -4.63 18.00 -1.72
N PRO A 128 -3.83 17.84 -0.65
CA PRO A 128 -2.44 17.37 -0.67
C PRO A 128 -2.34 15.85 -0.89
N TYR A 129 -1.19 15.39 -1.40
CA TYR A 129 -0.86 13.98 -1.70
C TYR A 129 0.55 13.58 -1.23
N ASP A 130 1.19 14.43 -0.43
CA ASP A 130 2.56 14.25 0.05
C ASP A 130 2.73 13.01 0.96
N LEU A 131 1.71 12.68 1.75
CA LEU A 131 1.71 11.51 2.60
C LEU A 131 1.50 10.24 1.78
N ASP A 132 0.64 10.28 0.76
CA ASP A 132 0.45 9.16 -0.19
C ASP A 132 1.76 8.88 -0.95
N ASN A 133 2.42 9.93 -1.47
CA ASN A 133 3.69 9.82 -2.20
C ASN A 133 4.85 9.29 -1.33
N ALA A 134 4.73 9.35 0.00
CA ALA A 134 5.74 8.82 0.92
C ALA A 134 5.55 7.33 1.24
N ILE A 135 4.43 6.71 0.85
CA ILE A 135 4.08 5.34 1.23
C ILE A 135 5.04 4.28 0.69
N PRO A 136 5.50 4.31 -0.59
CA PRO A 136 6.35 3.25 -1.10
C PRO A 136 7.66 3.10 -0.32
N ALA A 137 8.29 4.22 0.02
CA ALA A 137 9.51 4.26 0.82
C ALA A 137 9.31 3.67 2.23
N ARG A 138 8.18 4.01 2.89
CA ARG A 138 7.83 3.47 4.22
C ARG A 138 7.55 1.97 4.17
N MET A 139 6.85 1.49 3.14
CA MET A 139 6.61 0.05 2.94
C MET A 139 7.94 -0.70 2.74
N ALA A 140 8.85 -0.14 1.94
CA ALA A 140 10.16 -0.75 1.71
C ALA A 140 11.01 -0.82 2.99
N GLU A 141 11.02 0.26 3.79
CA GLU A 141 11.69 0.30 5.08
C GLU A 141 11.13 -0.73 6.06
N ALA A 142 9.79 -0.82 6.17
CA ALA A 142 9.11 -1.77 7.04
C ALA A 142 9.47 -3.23 6.74
N LEU A 143 9.69 -3.54 5.47
CA LEU A 143 10.07 -4.88 5.00
C LEU A 143 11.58 -5.09 4.93
N ALA A 144 12.38 -4.06 5.26
CA ALA A 144 13.83 -4.05 5.13
C ALA A 144 14.33 -4.44 3.73
N VAL A 145 13.65 -3.97 2.67
CA VAL A 145 13.99 -4.26 1.28
C VAL A 145 14.58 -3.04 0.55
N PRO A 146 15.35 -3.25 -0.54
CA PRO A 146 15.76 -2.16 -1.41
C PRO A 146 14.56 -1.42 -1.99
N CYS A 147 14.70 -0.11 -2.16
CA CYS A 147 13.69 0.76 -2.76
C CYS A 147 14.31 1.50 -3.95
N TYR A 148 13.81 1.24 -5.15
CA TYR A 148 14.24 1.92 -6.36
C TYR A 148 13.31 3.10 -6.61
N LYS A 149 13.89 4.30 -6.65
CA LYS A 149 13.11 5.52 -6.89
C LYS A 149 13.06 5.81 -8.39
N ALA A 150 11.86 5.96 -8.93
CA ALA A 150 11.63 6.47 -10.28
C ALA A 150 11.52 8.00 -10.27
N ASP A 151 11.88 8.64 -11.38
CA ASP A 151 11.87 10.10 -11.58
C ASP A 151 10.66 10.57 -12.41
N PHE A 152 9.63 9.74 -12.51
CA PHE A 152 8.40 10.02 -13.23
C PHE A 152 7.16 9.54 -12.46
N ILE A 153 6.01 10.10 -12.84
CA ILE A 153 4.71 9.81 -12.22
C ILE A 153 4.11 8.55 -12.84
N LEU A 154 3.68 7.61 -12.00
CA LEU A 154 2.94 6.42 -12.41
C LEU A 154 2.13 5.85 -11.24
N GLU A 155 0.87 5.56 -11.50
CA GLU A 155 -0.01 4.87 -10.57
C GLU A 155 -0.06 3.37 -10.86
N GLY A 156 0.08 2.53 -9.83
CA GLY A 156 0.08 1.07 -10.00
C GLY A 156 -1.19 0.51 -10.63
N GLY A 157 -2.35 1.17 -10.49
CA GLY A 157 -3.61 0.76 -11.15
C GLY A 157 -3.67 1.04 -12.65
N SER A 158 -2.66 1.69 -13.23
CA SER A 158 -2.61 2.04 -14.66
C SER A 158 -1.86 1.02 -15.54
N ILE A 159 -1.26 -0.02 -14.93
CA ILE A 159 -0.41 -1.04 -15.60
C ILE A 159 -0.81 -2.48 -15.26
#